data_AF-A0A2H5WFX2-F1
#
_entry.id   AF-A0A2H5WFX2-F1
#
_cell.length_a   1.000
_cell.length_b   1.000
_cell.length_c   1.000
_cell.angle_alpha   90.00
_cell.angle_beta   90.00
_cell.angle_gamma   90.00
#
_symmetry.space_group_name_H-M   'P 1'
#
loop_
_entity.id
_entity.type
_entity.pdbx_description
1 polymer ?
#
loop_
_entity_poly.entity_id
_entity_poly.type
_entity_poly.pdbx_seq_one_letter_code
_entity_poly.pdbx_strand_id
1 'polypeptide(L)'
;MNEEQGIEPLAPEAIQTTEFEVRDIRFATDGDVSLAAARAFYRGGGPLLTVFLRHDSGSVPVYSWVFMIGSLIGLAIHLPLLDRAERRRKDILTGGTAPAWYGPA
;
A
#
# COMPACT_ATOMS: atom_id res chain seq x y z
N MET A 1 40.56 7.24 -7.57
CA MET A 1 40.63 8.63 -7.08
C MET A 1 41.56 8.79 -5.87
N ASN A 2 41.29 8.22 -4.69
CA ASN A 2 42.25 8.28 -3.56
C ASN A 2 43.53 7.45 -3.81
N GLU A 3 43.40 6.23 -4.34
CA GLU A 3 44.55 5.38 -4.70
C GLU A 3 45.42 6.01 -5.81
N GLU A 4 44.79 6.67 -6.78
CA GLU A 4 45.49 7.41 -7.85
C GLU A 4 46.23 8.66 -7.32
N GLN A 5 45.82 9.17 -6.16
CA GLN A 5 46.44 10.29 -5.46
C GLN A 5 47.40 9.86 -4.35
N GLY A 6 47.54 8.54 -4.10
CA GLY A 6 48.40 8.00 -3.04
C GLY A 6 47.95 8.38 -1.63
N ILE A 7 46.68 8.78 -1.45
CA ILE A 7 46.12 9.15 -0.16
C ILE A 7 45.59 7.88 0.51
N GLU A 8 46.01 7.62 1.75
CA GLU A 8 45.51 6.46 2.50
C GLU A 8 43.98 6.54 2.65
N PRO A 9 43.24 5.43 2.44
CA PRO A 9 41.76 5.47 2.39
C PRO A 9 41.08 6.00 3.66
N LEU A 10 41.79 5.98 4.79
CA LEU A 10 41.30 6.39 6.11
C LEU A 10 41.94 7.69 6.60
N ALA A 11 42.80 8.34 5.79
CA ALA A 11 43.40 9.61 6.15
C ALA A 11 42.32 10.71 6.27
N PRO A 12 42.51 11.73 7.13
CA PRO A 12 41.57 12.84 7.28
C PRO A 12 41.22 13.56 5.96
N GLU A 13 42.17 13.60 5.03
CA GLU A 13 42.06 14.20 3.70
C GLU A 13 41.53 13.24 2.62
N ALA A 14 41.27 11.98 2.95
CA ALA A 14 40.75 11.01 2.01
C ALA A 14 39.36 11.42 1.51
N ILE A 15 39.17 11.44 0.19
CA ILE A 15 37.86 11.72 -0.40
C ILE A 15 36.93 10.57 0.00
N GLN A 16 36.02 10.86 0.93
CA GLN A 16 34.99 9.92 1.34
C GLN A 16 34.03 9.74 0.17
N THR A 17 34.01 8.54 -0.41
CA THR A 17 33.01 8.21 -1.43
C THR A 17 31.64 8.18 -0.76
N THR A 18 30.68 8.88 -1.36
CA THR A 18 29.26 8.81 -1.00
C THR A 18 28.60 7.56 -1.57
N GLU A 19 29.37 6.73 -2.27
CA GLU A 19 28.88 5.54 -2.95
C GLU A 19 28.79 4.38 -1.94
N PHE A 20 27.54 4.02 -1.66
CA PHE A 20 27.17 3.02 -0.68
C PHE A 20 26.77 1.71 -1.38
N GLU A 21 27.30 0.59 -0.91
CA GLU A 21 27.01 -0.73 -1.46
C GLU A 21 26.32 -1.62 -0.43
N VAL A 22 25.30 -2.36 -0.87
CA VAL A 22 24.55 -3.33 -0.07
C VAL A 22 24.75 -4.72 -0.67
N ARG A 23 25.12 -5.70 0.17
CA ARG A 23 25.39 -7.09 -0.22
C ARG A 23 24.81 -8.09 0.76
N ASP A 24 24.79 -9.35 0.32
CA ASP A 24 24.41 -10.51 1.14
C ASP A 24 23.03 -10.38 1.80
N ILE A 25 22.06 -9.91 1.01
CA ILE A 25 20.69 -9.75 1.48
C ILE A 25 20.12 -11.14 1.75
N ARG A 26 19.66 -11.35 2.99
CA ARG A 26 18.96 -12.55 3.43
C ARG A 26 17.58 -12.18 3.94
N PHE A 27 16.60 -13.02 3.63
CA PHE A 27 15.23 -12.87 4.08
C PHE A 27 14.88 -13.98 5.06
N ALA A 28 14.07 -13.66 6.05
CA ALA A 28 13.50 -14.60 7.00
C ALA A 28 12.03 -14.24 7.27
N THR A 29 11.24 -15.23 7.66
CA THR A 29 9.82 -15.03 7.96
C THR A 29 9.48 -15.78 9.24
N ASP A 30 8.74 -15.12 10.13
CA ASP A 30 8.18 -15.70 11.36
C ASP A 30 6.73 -15.25 11.50
N GLY A 31 5.78 -16.17 11.27
CA GLY A 31 4.36 -15.85 11.13
C GLY A 31 4.11 -14.82 10.02
N ASP A 32 3.40 -13.74 10.37
CA ASP A 32 3.13 -12.61 9.46
C ASP A 32 4.28 -11.59 9.38
N VAL A 33 5.38 -11.81 10.11
CA VAL A 33 6.53 -10.90 10.14
C VAL A 33 7.55 -11.33 9.10
N SER A 34 7.85 -10.43 8.15
CA SER A 34 8.94 -10.60 7.19
C SER A 34 10.12 -9.72 7.59
N LEU A 35 11.31 -10.33 7.63
CA LEU A 35 12.57 -9.72 8.05
C LEU A 35 13.57 -9.80 6.89
N ALA A 36 14.40 -8.78 6.75
CA ALA A 36 15.56 -8.79 5.87
C ALA A 36 16.81 -8.38 6.66
N ALA A 37 17.92 -9.06 6.40
CA ALA A 37 19.23 -8.69 6.90
C ALA A 37 20.16 -8.45 5.71
N ALA A 38 20.95 -7.39 5.74
CA ALA A 38 21.90 -7.07 4.69
C ALA A 38 23.19 -6.51 5.28
N ARG A 39 24.29 -6.64 4.52
CA ARG A 39 25.56 -6.00 4.83
C ARG A 39 25.73 -4.76 3.98
N ALA A 40 26.20 -3.69 4.59
CA ALA A 40 26.28 -2.36 4.00
C ALA A 40 27.66 -1.77 4.26
N PHE A 41 28.30 -1.15 3.26
CA PHE A 41 29.59 -0.49 3.43
C PHE A 41 29.79 0.61 2.39
N TYR A 42 30.65 1.57 2.71
CA TYR A 42 31.10 2.58 1.76
C TYR A 42 32.22 2.01 0.89
N ARG A 43 32.14 2.22 -0.42
CA ARG A 43 33.12 1.69 -1.38
C ARG A 43 34.55 2.21 -1.18
N GLY A 44 34.73 3.30 -0.45
CA GLY A 44 36.04 3.90 -0.17
C GLY A 44 36.77 3.38 1.06
N GLY A 45 36.33 2.25 1.64
CA GLY A 45 36.99 1.65 2.81
C GLY A 45 36.34 1.97 4.15
N GLY A 46 35.02 2.19 4.17
CA GLY A 46 34.26 2.38 5.41
C GLY A 46 33.98 1.08 6.17
N PRO A 47 33.49 1.17 7.42
CA PRO A 47 33.15 0.01 8.23
C PRO A 47 32.01 -0.81 7.62
N LEU A 48 32.08 -2.14 7.78
CA LEU A 48 31.03 -3.06 7.38
C LEU A 48 29.90 -3.03 8.41
N LEU A 49 28.74 -2.54 8.00
CA LEU A 49 27.53 -2.44 8.82
C LEU A 49 26.60 -3.62 8.52
N THR A 50 25.99 -4.18 9.55
CA THR A 50 24.87 -5.12 9.38
C THR A 50 23.57 -4.39 9.64
N VAL A 51 22.67 -4.41 8.67
CA VAL A 51 21.38 -3.71 8.71
C VAL A 51 20.27 -4.75 8.77
N PHE A 52 19.34 -4.56 9.70
CA PHE A 52 18.14 -5.39 9.83
C PHE A 52 16.92 -4.53 9.49
N LEU A 53 16.08 -5.04 8.59
CA LEU A 53 14.81 -4.43 8.21
C LEU A 53 13.67 -5.37 8.59
N ARG A 54 12.59 -4.80 9.09
CA ARG A 54 11.31 -5.49 9.31
C ARG A 54 10.30 -4.90 8.35
N HIS A 55 9.64 -5.76 7.59
CA HIS A 55 8.50 -5.38 6.77
C HIS A 55 7.29 -5.14 7.69
N ASP A 56 6.72 -3.94 7.62
CA ASP A 56 5.46 -3.59 8.27
C ASP A 56 4.43 -3.30 7.19
N SER A 57 3.42 -4.17 7.07
CA SER A 57 2.31 -4.01 6.12
C SER A 57 1.33 -2.91 6.55
N GLY A 58 1.46 -2.39 7.78
CA GLY A 58 0.54 -1.42 8.37
C GLY A 58 -0.86 -1.99 8.64
N SER A 59 -1.71 -1.19 9.29
CA SER A 59 -3.12 -1.53 9.57
C SER A 59 -4.09 -1.12 8.45
N VAL A 60 -3.58 -0.46 7.40
CA VAL A 60 -4.35 0.06 6.25
C VAL A 60 -5.20 -1.01 5.54
N PRO A 61 -4.74 -2.26 5.36
CA PRO A 61 -5.55 -3.28 4.70
C PRO A 61 -6.84 -3.60 5.47
N VAL A 62 -6.77 -3.66 6.80
CA VAL A 62 -7.89 -4.07 7.66
C VAL A 62 -9.00 -3.02 7.63
N TYR A 63 -8.66 -1.72 7.76
CA TYR A 63 -9.64 -0.65 7.72
C TYR A 63 -10.32 -0.53 6.34
N SER A 64 -9.56 -0.72 5.26
CA SER A 64 -10.11 -0.70 3.89
C SER A 64 -11.14 -1.82 3.68
N TRP A 65 -10.85 -3.04 4.17
CA TRP A 65 -11.78 -4.17 4.07
C TRP A 65 -13.05 -3.98 4.90
N VAL A 66 -12.92 -3.49 6.13
CA VAL A 66 -14.09 -3.22 7.00
C VAL A 66 -14.98 -2.15 6.38
N PHE A 67 -14.39 -1.08 5.84
CA PHE A 67 -15.14 -0.02 5.15
C PHE A 67 -15.86 -0.56 3.90
N MET A 68 -15.18 -1.38 3.09
CA MET A 68 -15.77 -1.97 1.88
C MET A 68 -16.95 -2.88 2.23
N ILE A 69 -16.78 -3.79 3.21
CA ILE A 69 -17.85 -4.70 3.64
C ILE A 69 -19.02 -3.91 4.23
N GLY A 70 -18.75 -2.92 5.09
CA GLY A 70 -19.77 -2.06 5.66
C GLY A 70 -20.57 -1.30 4.58
N SER A 71 -19.89 -0.78 3.56
CA SER A 71 -20.53 -0.08 2.44
C SER A 71 -21.41 -1.02 1.62
N LEU A 72 -20.96 -2.25 1.37
CA LEU A 72 -21.73 -3.25 0.63
C LEU A 72 -23.00 -3.65 1.38
N ILE A 73 -22.90 -3.88 2.70
CA ILE A 73 -24.05 -4.18 3.55
C ILE A 73 -25.02 -3.00 3.58
N GLY A 74 -24.50 -1.77 3.75
CA GLY A 74 -25.29 -0.55 3.74
C GLY A 74 -26.09 -0.39 2.44
N LEU A 75 -25.43 -0.62 1.30
CA LEU A 75 -26.07 -0.59 -0.02
C LEU A 75 -27.15 -1.67 -0.15
N ALA A 76 -26.86 -2.91 0.26
CA ALA A 76 -27.81 -4.01 0.19
C ALA A 76 -29.08 -3.78 1.02
N ILE A 77 -28.96 -3.09 2.17
CA ILE A 77 -30.11 -2.69 2.99
C ILE A 77 -30.88 -1.52 2.35
N HIS A 78 -30.18 -0.58 1.72
CA HIS A 78 -30.81 0.58 1.09
C HIS A 78 -31.61 0.23 -0.16
N LEU A 79 -31.19 -0.75 -0.97
CA LEU A 79 -31.88 -1.09 -2.21
C LEU A 79 -33.35 -1.51 -2.00
N PRO A 80 -33.70 -2.43 -1.07
CA PRO A 80 -35.09 -2.75 -0.77
C PRO A 80 -35.90 -1.58 -0.19
N LEU A 81 -35.25 -0.68 0.57
CA LEU A 81 -35.90 0.52 1.10
C LEU A 81 -36.29 1.48 -0.04
N LEU A 82 -35.39 1.68 -1.00
CA LEU A 82 -35.64 2.48 -2.19
C LEU A 82 -36.72 1.84 -3.08
N ASP A 83 -36.68 0.52 -3.30
CA ASP A 83 -37.71 -0.20 -4.06
C ASP A 83 -39.10 -0.05 -3.41
N ARG A 84 -39.19 -0.17 -2.07
CA ARG A 84 -40.45 0.09 -1.35
C ARG A 84 -40.91 1.54 -1.47
N ALA A 85 -40.00 2.51 -1.35
CA ALA A 85 -40.32 3.92 -1.48
C ALA A 85 -40.80 4.25 -2.90
N GLU A 86 -40.17 3.67 -3.91
CA GLU A 86 -40.55 3.84 -5.31
C GLU A 86 -41.92 3.22 -5.60
N ARG A 87 -42.18 1.99 -5.13
CA ARG A 87 -43.50 1.35 -5.26
C ARG A 87 -44.59 2.18 -4.59
N ARG A 88 -44.36 2.64 -3.36
CA ARG A 88 -45.33 3.49 -2.63
C ARG A 88 -45.59 4.81 -3.36
N ARG A 89 -44.57 5.42 -3.96
CA ARG A 89 -44.72 6.61 -4.79
C ARG A 89 -45.55 6.33 -6.04
N LYS A 90 -45.29 5.21 -6.73
CA LYS A 90 -46.05 4.79 -7.92
C LYS A 90 -47.50 4.50 -7.59
N ASP A 91 -47.78 3.83 -6.47
CA ASP A 91 -49.15 3.57 -6.00
C ASP A 91 -49.94 4.88 -5.79
N ILE A 92 -49.31 5.89 -5.20
CA ILE A 92 -49.95 7.20 -4.95
C ILE A 92 -50.19 7.97 -6.26
N LEU A 93 -49.23 7.96 -7.18
CA LEU A 93 -49.27 8.82 -8.38
C LEU A 93 -49.99 8.19 -9.57
N THR A 94 -49.99 6.86 -9.68
CA THR A 94 -50.50 6.15 -10.86
C THR A 94 -51.39 4.95 -10.52
N GLY A 95 -51.77 4.77 -9.25
CA GLY A 95 -52.56 3.63 -8.81
C GLY A 95 -51.85 2.29 -9.01
N GLY A 96 -50.51 2.30 -9.04
CA GLY A 96 -49.69 1.09 -9.20
C GLY A 96 -49.48 0.65 -10.67
N THR A 97 -50.03 1.38 -11.63
CA THR A 97 -49.90 1.05 -13.06
C THR A 97 -48.91 2.01 -13.72
N ALA A 98 -47.92 1.51 -14.48
CA ALA A 98 -47.04 2.37 -15.24
C ALA A 98 -47.86 3.13 -16.32
N PRO A 99 -47.67 4.45 -16.51
CA PRO A 99 -48.38 5.19 -17.54
C PRO A 99 -48.05 4.59 -18.90
N ALA A 100 -49.05 4.51 -19.79
CA ALA A 100 -48.85 4.02 -21.15
C ALA A 100 -47.74 4.82 -21.85
N TRP A 101 -46.75 4.11 -22.39
CA TRP A 101 -45.65 4.71 -23.12
C TRP A 101 -46.15 5.25 -24.47
N TYR A 102 -46.03 6.56 -24.67
CA TYR A 102 -46.31 7.24 -25.95
C TYR A 102 -45.02 7.82 -26.56
N GLY A 103 -43.98 7.00 -26.71
CA GLY A 103 -42.76 7.38 -27.45
C GLY A 103 -42.91 7.17 -28.97
N PRO A 104 -42.09 7.84 -29.81
CA PRO A 104 -42.22 7.75 -31.26
C PRO A 104 -41.85 6.35 -31.76
N ALA A 105 -42.67 5.84 -32.69
CA ALA A 105 -42.54 4.54 -33.35
C ALA A 105 -41.31 4.46 -34.27
#